data_AF-A0A2U3E1H9-F1
#
_entry.id   AF-A0A2U3E1H9-F1
#
_cell.length_a   1.000
_cell.length_b   1.000
_cell.length_c   1.000
_cell.angle_alpha   90.00
_cell.angle_beta   90.00
_cell.angle_gamma   90.00
#
_symmetry.space_group_name_H-M   'P 1'
#
loop_
_entity.id
_entity.type
_entity.pdbx_description
1 polymer ?
#
loop_
_entity_poly.entity_id
_entity_poly.type
_entity_poly.pdbx_seq_one_letter_code
_entity_poly.pdbx_strand_id
1 'polypeptide(L)'
;MGSNGPSAPCEVVNGGCPEDVLLHPFTVSATRGFLTLTDPLVDLPEEFQALESVLQQMPIRTASGKPGLIAEGRLAAVVDSELPDLTAQVDLYRDDLRVICALFRDYCFLASGYLLEPCHRRFMKSQEYGVGRPSLPKQIARPFVRCSEIAGFKPFLEFASYVLLNYRLDDPAKGMDFSNLRLVRAYEHGLDPSSSESGFILVHLSMVKLSGPLVHSTLKAFEAASKATTPLGTIEERTLLNEALSSMVQAVSNLNVLMKSIYERSKPSEYNNFRTFMFGIASESMFPNGVIYEGYNNDEPVFFRGETGANDAMIPLLDNFLQIPMPDTPLTEILHEFSEYRSCKHKAFLIFVKERSLELDIKKFALGSVAIADCEEMSDLVRESRSLWLQVLNQVREFRWRHWCLVKEYILKRSSHPTATGGSPIVTWLPNQLDAVLEDMVQVDATSREHDPRGLGKKSIAPIGDSVWRVNPHAGHAAANVVAESSKHMRHMKWGNRLALTPMAVVSPLTALLPKQAKLPPPFLWQCLRTSGQLSESCMRTLSREPVTLIVSILHVSHGCGVRATATPAVPLGHSTSGHSISNFTQLHGSFGALLRGSFS
;
A
#
# COMPACT_ATOMS: atom_id res chain seq x y z
N MET A 1 -15.51 21.20 -27.75
CA MET A 1 -16.24 21.71 -26.57
C MET A 1 -17.32 20.70 -26.25
N GLY A 2 -17.04 19.76 -25.35
CA GLY A 2 -18.03 18.85 -24.78
C GLY A 2 -18.23 19.28 -23.33
N SER A 3 -19.48 19.60 -22.97
CA SER A 3 -19.87 20.01 -21.63
C SER A 3 -19.65 18.86 -20.64
N ASN A 4 -18.78 19.07 -19.66
CA ASN A 4 -18.73 18.24 -18.46
C ASN A 4 -20.08 18.38 -17.73
N GLY A 5 -20.93 17.36 -17.84
CA GLY A 5 -22.03 17.20 -16.89
C GLY A 5 -21.46 17.02 -15.47
N PRO A 6 -22.21 17.39 -14.42
CA PRO A 6 -21.79 17.11 -13.05
C PRO A 6 -21.52 15.62 -12.88
N SER A 7 -20.36 15.27 -12.33
CA SER A 7 -20.03 13.89 -11.98
C SER A 7 -21.14 13.34 -11.08
N ALA A 8 -21.61 12.12 -11.37
CA ALA A 8 -22.66 11.50 -10.58
C ALA A 8 -22.27 11.49 -9.09
N PRO A 9 -23.19 11.78 -8.16
CA PRO A 9 -22.86 11.83 -6.74
C PRO A 9 -22.28 10.48 -6.30
N CYS A 10 -21.08 10.50 -5.72
CA CYS A 10 -20.48 9.31 -5.15
C CYS A 10 -21.27 8.93 -3.89
N GLU A 11 -21.96 7.81 -3.96
CA GLU A 11 -22.77 7.29 -2.86
C GLU A 11 -21.85 6.77 -1.74
N VAL A 12 -21.63 7.61 -0.74
CA VAL A 12 -21.03 7.21 0.54
C VAL A 12 -22.15 7.09 1.56
N VAL A 13 -22.34 5.89 2.11
CA VAL A 13 -23.38 5.66 3.10
C VAL A 13 -22.91 5.98 4.51
N ASN A 14 -23.76 6.69 5.26
CA ASN A 14 -23.55 7.00 6.67
C ASN A 14 -23.93 5.78 7.52
N GLY A 15 -22.94 4.93 7.80
CA GLY A 15 -23.15 3.69 8.55
C GLY A 15 -23.51 2.51 7.64
N GLY A 16 -23.11 1.31 8.06
CA GLY A 16 -23.57 0.08 7.44
C GLY A 16 -24.92 -0.27 8.05
N CYS A 17 -26.01 -0.20 7.26
CA CYS A 17 -27.21 -0.93 7.62
C CYS A 17 -26.95 -2.40 7.21
N PRO A 18 -26.85 -3.35 8.15
CA PRO A 18 -26.52 -4.74 7.84
C PRO A 18 -27.58 -5.45 6.97
N GLU A 19 -28.74 -4.83 6.80
CA GLU A 19 -29.94 -5.41 6.18
C GLU A 19 -30.27 -4.82 4.80
N ASP A 20 -29.53 -3.82 4.31
CA ASP A 20 -29.80 -3.25 2.99
C ASP A 20 -29.14 -4.10 1.90
N VAL A 21 -29.77 -5.24 1.59
CA VAL A 21 -29.34 -6.23 0.58
C VAL A 21 -29.26 -5.62 -0.83
N LEU A 22 -29.76 -4.39 -1.03
CA LEU A 22 -29.75 -3.68 -2.30
C LEU A 22 -28.42 -2.97 -2.59
N LEU A 23 -27.59 -2.72 -1.56
CA LEU A 23 -26.31 -2.04 -1.75
C LEU A 23 -25.22 -3.02 -2.17
N HIS A 24 -24.38 -2.57 -3.11
CA HIS A 24 -23.21 -3.34 -3.53
C HIS A 24 -22.28 -3.60 -2.33
N PRO A 25 -21.77 -4.82 -2.12
CA PRO A 25 -21.00 -5.17 -0.91
C PRO A 25 -19.78 -4.27 -0.63
N PHE A 26 -19.17 -3.73 -1.68
CA PHE A 26 -18.00 -2.83 -1.61
C PHE A 26 -18.35 -1.34 -1.62
N THR A 27 -19.60 -0.96 -1.36
CA THR A 27 -19.96 0.46 -1.23
C THR A 27 -19.19 1.09 -0.07
N VAL A 28 -18.54 2.22 -0.34
CA VAL A 28 -17.70 2.91 0.65
C VAL A 28 -18.60 3.54 1.72
N SER A 29 -18.22 3.42 2.99
CA SER A 29 -18.98 3.99 4.10
C SER A 29 -18.08 4.74 5.08
N ALA A 30 -18.64 5.71 5.81
CA ALA A 30 -17.88 6.43 6.83
C ALA A 30 -17.45 5.53 8.01
N THR A 31 -18.19 4.46 8.29
CA THR A 31 -17.93 3.57 9.44
C THR A 31 -16.99 2.42 9.11
N ARG A 32 -17.14 1.80 7.92
CA ARG A 32 -16.35 0.63 7.51
C ARG A 32 -15.30 0.96 6.44
N GLY A 33 -15.31 2.18 5.91
CA GLY A 33 -14.37 2.63 4.90
C GLY A 33 -14.41 1.74 3.65
N PHE A 34 -13.30 1.07 3.37
CA PHE A 34 -13.11 0.15 2.24
C PHE A 34 -13.29 -1.34 2.61
N LEU A 35 -13.71 -1.66 3.84
CA LEU A 35 -14.21 -3.00 4.14
C LEU A 35 -15.56 -3.21 3.43
N THR A 36 -15.94 -4.47 3.22
CA THR A 36 -17.29 -4.81 2.79
C THR A 36 -18.32 -4.31 3.80
N LEU A 37 -19.50 -3.88 3.34
CA LEU A 37 -20.57 -3.33 4.19
C LEU A 37 -21.03 -4.31 5.27
N THR A 38 -21.04 -5.61 4.95
CA THR A 38 -21.33 -6.70 5.88
C THR A 38 -20.15 -7.65 5.99
N ASP A 39 -20.14 -8.46 7.04
CA ASP A 39 -19.15 -9.55 7.14
C ASP A 39 -19.34 -10.55 5.98
N PRO A 40 -18.23 -11.12 5.44
CA PRO A 40 -18.29 -12.06 4.33
C PRO A 40 -19.11 -13.31 4.65
N LEU A 41 -19.79 -13.84 3.64
CA LEU A 41 -20.49 -15.11 3.73
C LEU A 41 -19.46 -16.26 3.80
N VAL A 42 -19.63 -17.12 4.81
CA VAL A 42 -18.72 -18.23 5.10
C VAL A 42 -19.25 -19.52 4.50
N ASP A 43 -20.48 -19.88 4.86
CA ASP A 43 -21.12 -21.13 4.44
C ASP A 43 -21.79 -20.94 3.08
N LEU A 44 -21.30 -21.67 2.07
CA LEU A 44 -21.87 -21.65 0.73
C LEU A 44 -23.22 -22.41 0.70
N PRO A 45 -24.10 -22.09 -0.26
CA PRO A 45 -25.30 -22.89 -0.52
C PRO A 45 -24.99 -24.37 -0.81
N GLU A 46 -25.94 -25.26 -0.53
CA GLU A 46 -25.76 -26.72 -0.58
C GLU A 46 -25.31 -27.23 -1.95
N GLU A 47 -25.73 -26.57 -3.03
CA GLU A 47 -25.35 -26.93 -4.39
C GLU A 47 -23.84 -26.80 -4.66
N PHE A 48 -23.12 -26.04 -3.82
CA PHE A 48 -21.67 -25.84 -3.91
C PHE A 48 -20.88 -26.73 -2.95
N GLN A 49 -21.49 -27.75 -2.34
CA GLN A 49 -20.80 -28.66 -1.42
C GLN A 49 -19.58 -29.35 -2.04
N ALA A 50 -19.61 -29.66 -3.34
CA ALA A 50 -18.46 -30.22 -4.05
C ALA A 50 -17.26 -29.24 -4.07
N LEU A 51 -17.53 -27.95 -4.31
CA LEU A 51 -16.51 -26.90 -4.25
C LEU A 51 -15.95 -26.75 -2.84
N GLU A 52 -16.84 -26.68 -1.82
CA GLU A 52 -16.45 -26.60 -0.42
C GLU A 52 -15.55 -27.77 -0.01
N SER A 53 -15.92 -29.00 -0.40
CA SER A 53 -15.14 -30.20 -0.11
C SER A 53 -13.71 -30.11 -0.65
N VAL A 54 -13.55 -29.70 -1.91
CA VAL A 54 -12.22 -29.51 -2.51
C VAL A 54 -11.43 -28.45 -1.76
N LEU A 55 -12.03 -27.31 -1.44
CA LEU A 55 -11.37 -26.20 -0.75
C LEU A 55 -10.92 -26.54 0.67
N GLN A 56 -11.66 -27.37 1.41
CA GLN A 56 -11.25 -27.83 2.74
C GLN A 56 -10.08 -28.81 2.69
N GLN A 57 -9.97 -29.60 1.61
CA GLN A 57 -8.89 -30.56 1.40
C GLN A 57 -7.66 -29.92 0.74
N MET A 58 -7.83 -28.82 0.02
CA MET A 58 -6.82 -28.17 -0.82
C MET A 58 -5.52 -27.75 -0.11
N PRO A 59 -5.54 -27.11 1.09
CA PRO A 59 -4.37 -26.47 1.67
C PRO A 59 -3.17 -27.42 1.82
N ILE A 60 -1.95 -26.89 1.85
CA ILE A 60 -0.72 -27.66 2.09
C ILE A 60 -0.87 -28.49 3.37
N ARG A 61 -1.37 -27.88 4.44
CA ARG A 61 -1.81 -28.57 5.64
C ARG A 61 -3.26 -28.21 5.94
N THR A 62 -4.12 -29.21 6.02
CA THR A 62 -5.55 -29.04 6.31
C THR A 62 -5.79 -28.59 7.76
N ALA A 63 -7.01 -28.14 8.08
CA ALA A 63 -7.40 -27.80 9.46
C ALA A 63 -7.24 -28.98 10.44
N SER A 64 -7.31 -30.22 9.96
CA SER A 64 -7.04 -31.43 10.77
C SER A 64 -5.56 -31.65 11.08
N GLY A 65 -4.67 -30.85 10.50
CA GLY A 65 -3.22 -30.96 10.62
C GLY A 65 -2.57 -31.95 9.66
N LYS A 66 -3.36 -32.68 8.84
CA LYS A 66 -2.87 -33.62 7.81
C LYS A 66 -2.41 -32.87 6.55
N PRO A 67 -1.47 -33.43 5.76
CA PRO A 67 -1.18 -32.95 4.41
C PRO A 67 -2.48 -32.87 3.58
N GLY A 68 -2.66 -31.76 2.86
CA GLY A 68 -3.78 -31.64 1.91
C GLY A 68 -3.32 -31.77 0.46
N LEU A 69 -4.23 -31.48 -0.47
CA LEU A 69 -4.07 -31.83 -1.88
C LEU A 69 -2.85 -31.16 -2.52
N ILE A 70 -2.55 -29.90 -2.18
CA ILE A 70 -1.37 -29.18 -2.69
C ILE A 70 -0.07 -29.85 -2.26
N ALA A 71 0.03 -30.30 -0.99
CA ALA A 71 1.23 -30.96 -0.49
C ALA A 71 1.48 -32.30 -1.22
N GLU A 72 0.41 -33.03 -1.48
CA GLU A 72 0.44 -34.32 -2.17
C GLU A 72 0.60 -34.17 -3.69
N GLY A 73 0.22 -33.02 -4.26
CA GLY A 73 0.13 -32.80 -5.70
C GLY A 73 -1.06 -33.47 -6.36
N ARG A 74 -2.17 -33.61 -5.62
CA ARG A 74 -3.36 -34.31 -6.09
C ARG A 74 -4.50 -33.37 -6.45
N LEU A 75 -4.30 -32.05 -6.35
CA LEU A 75 -5.38 -31.08 -6.57
C LEU A 75 -6.01 -31.23 -7.96
N ALA A 76 -5.19 -31.38 -9.01
CA ALA A 76 -5.70 -31.56 -10.37
C ALA A 76 -6.55 -32.84 -10.52
N ALA A 77 -6.06 -33.96 -10.00
CA ALA A 77 -6.78 -35.23 -10.09
C ALA A 77 -8.14 -35.18 -9.37
N VAL A 78 -8.19 -34.53 -8.20
CA VAL A 78 -9.44 -34.36 -7.44
C VAL A 78 -10.41 -33.42 -8.16
N VAL A 79 -9.93 -32.30 -8.72
CA VAL A 79 -10.77 -31.41 -9.53
C VAL A 79 -11.37 -32.14 -10.72
N ASP A 80 -10.58 -32.96 -11.41
CA ASP A 80 -11.04 -33.70 -12.58
C ASP A 80 -12.10 -34.76 -12.23
N SER A 81 -12.01 -35.40 -11.06
CA SER A 81 -12.91 -36.48 -10.66
C SER A 81 -14.10 -36.07 -9.79
N GLU A 82 -13.99 -35.02 -8.99
CA GLU A 82 -14.95 -34.69 -7.92
C GLU A 82 -15.67 -33.34 -8.11
N LEU A 83 -15.07 -32.38 -8.82
CA LEU A 83 -15.68 -31.05 -9.00
C LEU A 83 -16.47 -31.00 -10.31
N PRO A 84 -17.81 -30.88 -10.30
CA PRO A 84 -18.58 -30.62 -11.51
C PRO A 84 -18.45 -29.15 -11.95
N ASP A 85 -18.81 -28.88 -13.20
CA ASP A 85 -19.00 -27.51 -13.67
C ASP A 85 -20.30 -26.93 -13.08
N LEU A 86 -20.14 -26.02 -12.11
CA LEU A 86 -21.23 -25.41 -11.35
C LEU A 86 -21.71 -24.06 -11.92
N THR A 87 -21.39 -23.74 -13.18
CA THR A 87 -21.74 -22.44 -13.78
C THR A 87 -23.24 -22.16 -13.74
N ALA A 88 -24.08 -23.17 -14.01
CA ALA A 88 -25.53 -23.01 -13.99
C ALA A 88 -26.06 -22.71 -12.57
N GLN A 89 -25.41 -23.26 -11.54
CA GLN A 89 -25.74 -23.01 -10.14
C GLN A 89 -25.37 -21.58 -9.74
N VAL A 90 -24.25 -21.04 -10.24
CA VAL A 90 -23.87 -19.63 -10.02
C VAL A 90 -24.98 -18.69 -10.52
N ASP A 91 -25.56 -18.96 -11.69
CA ASP A 91 -26.61 -18.12 -12.26
C ASP A 91 -27.89 -18.04 -11.41
N LEU A 92 -28.18 -19.04 -10.57
CA LEU A 92 -29.31 -19.01 -9.65
C LEU A 92 -29.17 -17.91 -8.57
N TYR A 93 -27.93 -17.50 -8.28
CA TYR A 93 -27.60 -16.50 -7.27
C TYR A 93 -27.14 -15.16 -7.87
N ARG A 94 -27.35 -14.93 -9.17
CA ARG A 94 -26.83 -13.74 -9.89
C ARG A 94 -27.25 -12.40 -9.29
N ASP A 95 -28.39 -12.36 -8.59
CA ASP A 95 -28.92 -11.16 -7.96
C ASP A 95 -28.56 -11.07 -6.45
N ASP A 96 -27.92 -12.10 -5.88
CA ASP A 96 -27.36 -12.10 -4.53
C ASP A 96 -25.82 -11.91 -4.57
N LEU A 97 -25.39 -10.65 -4.59
CA LEU A 97 -23.97 -10.31 -4.63
C LEU A 97 -23.18 -10.82 -3.43
N ARG A 98 -23.82 -11.15 -2.29
CA ARG A 98 -23.10 -11.70 -1.13
C ARG A 98 -22.66 -13.13 -1.42
N VAL A 99 -23.57 -13.95 -1.97
CA VAL A 99 -23.24 -15.31 -2.41
C VAL A 99 -22.24 -15.27 -3.56
N ILE A 100 -22.45 -14.42 -4.57
CA ILE A 100 -21.53 -14.30 -5.72
C ILE A 100 -20.12 -13.89 -5.27
N CYS A 101 -19.99 -12.95 -4.32
CA CYS A 101 -18.67 -12.56 -3.82
C CYS A 101 -17.99 -13.68 -3.01
N ALA A 102 -18.74 -14.50 -2.27
CA ALA A 102 -18.18 -15.66 -1.57
C ALA A 102 -17.70 -16.73 -2.57
N LEU A 103 -18.50 -17.01 -3.60
CA LEU A 103 -18.12 -17.92 -4.69
C LEU A 103 -16.89 -17.39 -5.46
N PHE A 104 -16.85 -16.09 -5.76
CA PHE A 104 -15.70 -15.44 -6.38
C PHE A 104 -14.43 -15.64 -5.54
N ARG A 105 -14.47 -15.38 -4.22
CA ARG A 105 -13.36 -15.65 -3.31
C ARG A 105 -12.91 -17.10 -3.41
N ASP A 106 -13.86 -18.02 -3.34
CA ASP A 106 -13.57 -19.46 -3.25
C ASP A 106 -12.99 -20.01 -4.55
N TYR A 107 -13.51 -19.59 -5.70
CA TYR A 107 -12.93 -19.89 -7.01
C TYR A 107 -11.57 -19.21 -7.24
N CYS A 108 -11.33 -18.00 -6.73
CA CYS A 108 -10.00 -17.38 -6.77
C CYS A 108 -8.95 -18.26 -6.07
N PHE A 109 -9.28 -18.76 -4.88
CA PHE A 109 -8.41 -19.64 -4.11
C PHE A 109 -8.14 -20.96 -4.84
N LEU A 110 -9.20 -21.59 -5.37
CA LEU A 110 -9.06 -22.83 -6.11
C LEU A 110 -8.27 -22.66 -7.41
N ALA A 111 -8.56 -21.61 -8.20
CA ALA A 111 -7.89 -21.33 -9.47
C ALA A 111 -6.39 -21.08 -9.29
N SER A 112 -6.01 -20.24 -8.32
CA SER A 112 -4.60 -19.99 -8.04
C SER A 112 -3.89 -21.23 -7.49
N GLY A 113 -4.51 -21.95 -6.53
CA GLY A 113 -4.00 -23.22 -6.04
C GLY A 113 -3.77 -24.23 -7.16
N TYR A 114 -4.73 -24.37 -8.08
CA TYR A 114 -4.63 -25.25 -9.24
C TYR A 114 -3.51 -24.82 -10.19
N LEU A 115 -3.42 -23.56 -10.58
CA LEU A 115 -2.41 -23.12 -11.55
C LEU A 115 -0.98 -23.23 -11.01
N LEU A 116 -0.80 -22.93 -9.72
CA LEU A 116 0.51 -22.72 -9.10
C LEU A 116 1.00 -23.88 -8.22
N GLU A 117 0.20 -24.93 -7.98
CA GLU A 117 0.65 -26.13 -7.24
C GLU A 117 1.97 -26.72 -7.80
N PRO A 118 2.16 -26.92 -9.13
CA PRO A 118 3.44 -27.42 -9.64
C PRO A 118 4.59 -26.48 -9.32
N CYS A 119 4.35 -25.17 -9.42
CA CYS A 119 5.34 -24.13 -9.11
C CYS A 119 5.75 -24.16 -7.64
N HIS A 120 4.76 -24.22 -6.75
CA HIS A 120 4.99 -24.27 -5.32
C HIS A 120 5.80 -25.51 -4.94
N ARG A 121 5.39 -26.69 -5.42
CA ARG A 121 6.09 -27.95 -5.13
C ARG A 121 7.53 -27.95 -5.64
N ARG A 122 7.80 -27.35 -6.80
CA ARG A 122 9.16 -27.21 -7.34
C ARG A 122 9.98 -26.21 -6.51
N PHE A 123 9.39 -25.08 -6.16
CA PHE A 123 10.03 -24.05 -5.35
C PHE A 123 10.46 -24.60 -3.99
N MET A 124 9.59 -25.37 -3.32
CA MET A 124 9.93 -26.00 -2.03
C MET A 124 11.09 -26.99 -2.11
N LYS A 125 11.39 -27.56 -3.30
CA LYS A 125 12.52 -28.48 -3.51
C LYS A 125 13.80 -27.80 -3.96
N SER A 126 13.71 -26.72 -4.73
CA SER A 126 14.83 -26.18 -5.52
C SER A 126 14.99 -24.66 -5.45
N GLN A 127 14.06 -23.95 -4.82
CA GLN A 127 13.96 -22.48 -4.83
C GLN A 127 13.75 -21.88 -6.24
N GLU A 128 13.37 -22.69 -7.21
CA GLU A 128 12.92 -22.26 -8.54
C GLU A 128 11.44 -22.59 -8.74
N TYR A 129 10.66 -21.65 -9.27
CA TYR A 129 9.24 -21.87 -9.53
C TYR A 129 8.97 -22.81 -10.71
N GLY A 130 9.78 -22.79 -11.77
CA GLY A 130 9.45 -23.52 -13.00
C GLY A 130 8.16 -22.99 -13.64
N VAL A 131 7.41 -23.85 -14.34
CA VAL A 131 6.20 -23.49 -15.06
C VAL A 131 4.93 -23.98 -14.34
N GLY A 132 3.89 -23.16 -14.39
CA GLY A 132 2.57 -23.50 -13.87
C GLY A 132 1.75 -24.31 -14.87
N ARG A 133 0.52 -24.65 -14.51
CA ARG A 133 -0.40 -25.31 -15.44
C ARG A 133 -0.85 -24.32 -16.52
N PRO A 134 -0.78 -24.65 -17.81
CA PRO A 134 -1.09 -23.71 -18.89
C PRO A 134 -2.59 -23.51 -19.11
N SER A 135 -3.45 -24.24 -18.40
CA SER A 135 -4.90 -24.13 -18.52
C SER A 135 -5.62 -24.28 -17.18
N LEU A 136 -6.80 -23.65 -17.08
CA LEU A 136 -7.82 -23.96 -16.08
C LEU A 136 -8.93 -24.80 -16.71
N PRO A 137 -9.29 -25.95 -16.11
CA PRO A 137 -10.35 -26.80 -16.61
C PRO A 137 -11.71 -26.11 -16.43
N LYS A 138 -12.69 -26.45 -17.28
CA LYS A 138 -14.02 -25.81 -17.31
C LYS A 138 -14.74 -25.80 -15.95
N GLN A 139 -14.48 -26.79 -15.10
CA GLN A 139 -15.08 -26.92 -13.76
C GLN A 139 -14.63 -25.82 -12.79
N ILE A 140 -13.47 -25.21 -13.06
CA ILE A 140 -12.98 -24.01 -12.38
C ILE A 140 -13.26 -22.78 -13.25
N ALA A 141 -12.80 -22.80 -14.50
CA ALA A 141 -12.76 -21.62 -15.36
C ALA A 141 -14.12 -20.95 -15.56
N ARG A 142 -15.15 -21.73 -15.93
CA ARG A 142 -16.47 -21.19 -16.28
C ARG A 142 -17.21 -20.58 -15.09
N PRO A 143 -17.40 -21.29 -13.95
CA PRO A 143 -18.09 -20.69 -12.81
C PRO A 143 -17.28 -19.55 -12.19
N PHE A 144 -15.95 -19.62 -12.24
CA PHE A 144 -15.09 -18.54 -11.77
C PHE A 144 -15.28 -17.25 -12.59
N VAL A 145 -15.14 -17.34 -13.92
CA VAL A 145 -15.38 -16.23 -14.83
C VAL A 145 -16.78 -15.67 -14.64
N ARG A 146 -17.78 -16.55 -14.50
CA ARG A 146 -19.16 -16.13 -14.29
C ARG A 146 -19.35 -15.32 -13.01
N CYS A 147 -18.75 -15.75 -11.89
CA CYS A 147 -18.76 -14.98 -10.66
C CYS A 147 -18.08 -13.61 -10.84
N SER A 148 -16.93 -13.58 -11.53
CA SER A 148 -16.19 -12.35 -11.80
C SER A 148 -16.96 -11.35 -12.65
N GLU A 149 -17.67 -11.81 -13.68
CA GLU A 149 -18.55 -10.97 -14.52
C GLU A 149 -19.65 -10.32 -13.69
N ILE A 150 -20.31 -11.09 -12.83
CA ILE A 150 -21.44 -10.60 -12.01
C ILE A 150 -20.94 -9.65 -10.91
N ALA A 151 -19.84 -10.00 -10.24
CA ALA A 151 -19.26 -9.18 -9.17
C ALA A 151 -18.47 -7.96 -9.67
N GLY A 152 -18.14 -7.90 -10.97
CA GLY A 152 -17.38 -6.81 -11.57
C GLY A 152 -15.88 -6.85 -11.23
N PHE A 153 -15.30 -8.04 -11.12
CA PHE A 153 -13.87 -8.26 -10.87
C PHE A 153 -13.20 -8.95 -12.05
N LYS A 154 -11.87 -8.93 -12.09
CA LYS A 154 -11.11 -9.78 -13.01
C LYS A 154 -11.10 -11.22 -12.46
N PRO A 155 -11.15 -12.26 -13.31
CA PRO A 155 -11.12 -13.65 -12.86
C PRO A 155 -9.70 -14.07 -12.50
N PHE A 156 -9.17 -13.49 -11.41
CA PHE A 156 -7.92 -13.90 -10.78
C PHE A 156 -7.89 -13.53 -9.29
N LEU A 157 -7.01 -14.18 -8.51
CA LEU A 157 -6.81 -13.86 -7.09
C LEU A 157 -6.25 -12.44 -6.94
N GLU A 158 -7.05 -11.57 -6.33
CA GLU A 158 -6.74 -10.16 -6.06
C GLU A 158 -7.01 -9.80 -4.59
N PHE A 159 -6.59 -8.60 -4.17
CA PHE A 159 -6.70 -8.14 -2.78
C PHE A 159 -8.12 -8.19 -2.22
N ALA A 160 -9.16 -7.94 -3.03
CA ALA A 160 -10.55 -8.07 -2.58
C ALA A 160 -10.88 -9.51 -2.14
N SER A 161 -10.55 -10.49 -2.98
CA SER A 161 -10.73 -11.91 -2.66
C SER A 161 -9.80 -12.44 -1.57
N TYR A 162 -8.53 -11.99 -1.56
CA TYR A 162 -7.53 -12.52 -0.64
C TYR A 162 -7.62 -11.92 0.76
N VAL A 163 -8.09 -10.67 0.88
CA VAL A 163 -8.16 -9.92 2.14
C VAL A 163 -9.59 -9.55 2.51
N LEU A 164 -10.29 -8.76 1.69
CA LEU A 164 -11.55 -8.11 2.10
C LEU A 164 -12.72 -9.09 2.25
N LEU A 165 -12.75 -10.14 1.44
CA LEU A 165 -13.78 -11.19 1.46
C LEU A 165 -13.35 -12.42 2.28
N ASN A 166 -12.09 -12.49 2.70
CA ASN A 166 -11.50 -13.67 3.31
C ASN A 166 -11.32 -13.55 4.82
N TYR A 167 -12.40 -13.21 5.52
CA TYR A 167 -12.41 -13.26 6.96
C TYR A 167 -13.77 -13.63 7.51
N ARG A 168 -13.77 -14.12 8.74
CA ARG A 168 -14.94 -14.29 9.59
C ARG A 168 -14.57 -13.93 11.03
N LEU A 169 -15.59 -13.68 11.83
CA LEU A 169 -15.46 -13.50 13.27
C LEU A 169 -15.57 -14.87 13.94
N ASP A 170 -14.72 -15.16 14.92
CA ASP A 170 -14.83 -16.37 15.74
C ASP A 170 -16.00 -16.24 16.72
N ASP A 171 -16.09 -15.08 17.37
CA ASP A 171 -17.19 -14.66 18.24
C ASP A 171 -17.72 -13.30 17.76
N PRO A 172 -18.92 -13.24 17.15
CA PRO A 172 -19.48 -11.98 16.64
C PRO A 172 -19.56 -10.86 17.69
N ALA A 173 -19.71 -11.19 18.97
CA ALA A 173 -19.82 -10.20 20.05
C ALA A 173 -18.52 -9.44 20.31
N LYS A 174 -17.36 -10.01 19.94
CA LYS A 174 -16.04 -9.38 20.07
C LYS A 174 -15.67 -8.50 18.89
N GLY A 175 -16.50 -8.46 17.84
CA GLY A 175 -16.25 -7.67 16.65
C GLY A 175 -14.91 -7.97 15.97
N MET A 176 -14.37 -6.98 15.26
CA MET A 176 -13.13 -7.15 14.47
C MET A 176 -11.84 -6.94 15.29
N ASP A 177 -11.78 -7.46 16.52
CA ASP A 177 -10.53 -7.50 17.26
C ASP A 177 -9.59 -8.54 16.66
N PHE A 178 -8.29 -8.25 16.57
CA PHE A 178 -7.35 -9.10 15.83
C PHE A 178 -7.37 -10.57 16.30
N SER A 179 -7.43 -10.80 17.62
CA SER A 179 -7.49 -12.16 18.20
C SER A 179 -8.78 -12.92 17.86
N ASN A 180 -9.82 -12.21 17.43
CA ASN A 180 -11.12 -12.75 17.07
C ASN A 180 -11.27 -13.00 15.56
N LEU A 181 -10.35 -12.51 14.74
CA LEU A 181 -10.39 -12.69 13.29
C LEU A 181 -9.93 -14.11 12.90
N ARG A 182 -10.60 -14.70 11.92
CA ARG A 182 -10.26 -15.98 11.30
C ARG A 182 -10.34 -15.85 9.79
N LEU A 183 -9.54 -16.61 9.05
CA LEU A 183 -9.68 -16.72 7.60
C LEU A 183 -10.85 -17.66 7.23
N VAL A 184 -11.38 -17.48 6.03
CA VAL A 184 -12.31 -18.44 5.42
C VAL A 184 -11.56 -19.45 4.56
N ARG A 185 -10.52 -19.00 3.84
CA ARG A 185 -9.64 -19.79 2.97
C ARG A 185 -8.17 -19.44 3.20
N ALA A 186 -7.29 -20.42 3.00
CA ALA A 186 -5.84 -20.30 3.15
C ALA A 186 -5.14 -21.43 2.38
N TYR A 187 -3.84 -21.28 2.11
CA TYR A 187 -3.00 -22.30 1.48
C TYR A 187 -2.01 -22.98 2.44
N GLU A 188 -1.35 -22.26 3.34
CA GLU A 188 -0.18 -22.74 4.11
C GLU A 188 -0.56 -23.78 5.18
N HIS A 189 -1.17 -23.33 6.26
CA HIS A 189 -1.55 -24.16 7.40
C HIS A 189 -3.06 -24.23 7.57
N GLY A 190 -3.78 -24.14 6.43
CA GLY A 190 -5.22 -24.14 6.39
C GLY A 190 -5.75 -23.02 7.28
N LEU A 191 -6.74 -23.33 8.11
CA LEU A 191 -7.43 -22.33 8.93
C LEU A 191 -6.77 -22.11 10.31
N ASP A 192 -5.50 -22.48 10.50
CA ASP A 192 -4.75 -22.18 11.73
C ASP A 192 -4.55 -20.65 11.87
N PRO A 193 -5.17 -20.00 12.87
CA PRO A 193 -5.09 -18.55 13.03
C PRO A 193 -3.68 -18.06 13.39
N SER A 194 -2.78 -18.96 13.83
CA SER A 194 -1.39 -18.66 14.19
C SER A 194 -0.41 -18.79 13.03
N SER A 195 -0.88 -19.21 11.84
CA SER A 195 -0.06 -19.35 10.64
C SER A 195 0.44 -18.00 10.10
N SER A 196 1.57 -18.04 9.39
CA SER A 196 2.15 -16.83 8.82
C SER A 196 1.30 -16.24 7.70
N GLU A 197 0.60 -17.08 6.93
CA GLU A 197 -0.40 -16.61 5.98
C GLU A 197 -1.59 -15.91 6.66
N SER A 198 -2.16 -16.51 7.73
CA SER A 198 -3.22 -15.90 8.53
C SER A 198 -2.81 -14.54 9.06
N GLY A 199 -1.62 -14.45 9.67
CA GLY A 199 -1.10 -13.18 10.13
C GLY A 199 -0.85 -12.18 9.01
N PHE A 200 -0.41 -12.62 7.83
CA PHE A 200 -0.21 -11.74 6.68
C PHE A 200 -1.53 -11.10 6.25
N ILE A 201 -2.55 -11.91 5.99
CA ILE A 201 -3.86 -11.44 5.51
C ILE A 201 -4.57 -10.60 6.58
N LEU A 202 -4.63 -11.08 7.82
CA LEU A 202 -5.41 -10.42 8.89
C LEU A 202 -4.78 -9.11 9.37
N VAL A 203 -3.46 -8.93 9.26
CA VAL A 203 -2.83 -7.61 9.51
C VAL A 203 -3.26 -6.61 8.45
N HIS A 204 -3.28 -6.98 7.16
CA HIS A 204 -3.79 -6.12 6.09
C HIS A 204 -5.27 -5.78 6.29
N LEU A 205 -6.11 -6.77 6.62
CA LEU A 205 -7.52 -6.52 6.93
C LEU A 205 -7.68 -5.54 8.11
N SER A 206 -6.90 -5.71 9.17
CA SER A 206 -6.93 -4.84 10.34
C SER A 206 -6.47 -3.41 10.01
N MET A 207 -5.56 -3.25 9.04
CA MET A 207 -5.19 -1.94 8.51
C MET A 207 -6.37 -1.31 7.75
N VAL A 208 -7.04 -2.08 6.88
CA VAL A 208 -8.21 -1.59 6.13
C VAL A 208 -9.37 -1.20 7.06
N LYS A 209 -9.53 -1.85 8.21
CA LYS A 209 -10.51 -1.44 9.24
C LYS A 209 -10.34 0.02 9.68
N LEU A 210 -9.14 0.59 9.57
CA LEU A 210 -8.85 1.99 9.91
C LEU A 210 -9.22 2.99 8.79
N SER A 211 -9.77 2.52 7.66
CA SER A 211 -10.12 3.36 6.52
C SER A 211 -11.38 4.21 6.72
N GLY A 212 -12.30 3.82 7.61
CA GLY A 212 -13.51 4.61 7.91
C GLY A 212 -13.19 6.05 8.32
N PRO A 213 -12.35 6.26 9.37
CA PRO A 213 -11.85 7.58 9.74
C PRO A 213 -11.17 8.35 8.61
N LEU A 214 -10.45 7.67 7.70
CA LEU A 214 -9.83 8.32 6.53
C LEU A 214 -10.88 8.84 5.55
N VAL A 215 -11.85 8.00 5.18
CA VAL A 215 -12.98 8.38 4.31
C VAL A 215 -13.73 9.57 4.91
N HIS A 216 -14.11 9.47 6.19
CA HIS A 216 -14.84 10.53 6.87
C HIS A 216 -14.05 11.85 6.93
N SER A 217 -12.76 11.79 7.25
CA SER A 217 -11.89 12.97 7.31
C SER A 217 -11.73 13.64 5.94
N THR A 218 -11.60 12.86 4.87
CA THR A 218 -11.54 13.37 3.49
C THR A 218 -12.81 14.13 3.13
N LEU A 219 -13.99 13.57 3.40
CA LEU A 219 -15.27 14.22 3.13
C LEU A 219 -15.43 15.51 3.96
N LYS A 220 -15.06 15.48 5.23
CA LYS A 220 -15.09 16.66 6.12
C LYS A 220 -14.16 17.78 5.63
N ALA A 221 -12.98 17.44 5.12
CA ALA A 221 -12.07 18.42 4.51
C ALA A 221 -12.65 19.03 3.23
N PHE A 222 -13.30 18.23 2.39
CA PHE A 222 -14.02 18.75 1.21
C PHE A 222 -15.20 19.64 1.59
N GLU A 223 -15.94 19.30 2.65
CA GLU A 223 -17.00 20.15 3.17
C GLU A 223 -16.46 21.53 3.55
N ALA A 224 -15.37 21.57 4.34
CA ALA A 224 -14.70 22.81 4.74
C ALA A 224 -14.29 23.67 3.55
N ALA A 225 -13.67 23.08 2.53
CA ALA A 225 -13.24 23.79 1.34
C ALA A 225 -14.39 24.22 0.43
N SER A 226 -15.47 23.42 0.35
CA SER A 226 -16.61 23.73 -0.51
C SER A 226 -17.43 24.93 -0.07
N LYS A 227 -17.40 25.25 1.23
CA LYS A 227 -18.12 26.39 1.82
C LYS A 227 -17.33 27.69 1.72
N ALA A 228 -16.04 27.60 1.42
CA ALA A 228 -15.13 28.73 1.43
C ALA A 228 -15.55 29.84 0.47
N THR A 229 -15.83 31.01 1.05
CA THR A 229 -16.19 32.23 0.31
C THR A 229 -14.99 33.15 0.07
N THR A 230 -13.85 32.88 0.72
CA THR A 230 -12.58 33.60 0.57
C THR A 230 -11.44 32.61 0.31
N PRO A 231 -10.29 33.05 -0.22
CA PRO A 231 -9.13 32.16 -0.42
C PRO A 231 -8.63 31.46 0.86
N LEU A 232 -8.81 32.09 2.03
CA LEU A 232 -8.46 31.52 3.34
C LEU A 232 -9.67 30.99 4.12
N GLY A 233 -10.87 30.98 3.53
CA GLY A 233 -12.13 30.66 4.21
C GLY A 233 -12.40 31.51 5.46
N THR A 234 -13.40 31.09 6.22
CA THR A 234 -13.74 31.59 7.56
C THR A 234 -12.97 30.84 8.65
N ILE A 235 -12.99 31.38 9.88
CA ILE A 235 -12.39 30.73 11.05
C ILE A 235 -13.03 29.35 11.28
N GLU A 236 -14.35 29.24 11.12
CA GLU A 236 -15.10 28.00 11.28
C GLU A 236 -14.68 26.96 10.23
N GLU A 237 -14.57 27.36 8.96
CA GLU A 237 -14.13 26.47 7.87
C GLU A 237 -12.69 25.99 8.07
N ARG A 238 -11.79 26.87 8.51
CA ARG A 238 -10.40 26.45 8.80
C ARG A 238 -10.29 25.56 10.02
N THR A 239 -11.09 25.80 11.05
CA THR A 239 -11.19 24.91 12.20
C THR A 239 -11.66 23.52 11.76
N LEU A 240 -12.72 23.46 10.92
CA LEU A 240 -13.24 22.21 10.38
C LEU A 240 -12.20 21.45 9.55
N LEU A 241 -11.43 22.16 8.72
CA LEU A 241 -10.31 21.59 7.94
C LEU A 241 -9.23 21.03 8.87
N ASN A 242 -8.81 21.77 9.90
CA ASN A 242 -7.77 21.33 10.82
C ASN A 242 -8.21 20.09 11.62
N GLU A 243 -9.47 20.01 12.05
CA GLU A 243 -10.02 18.82 12.67
C GLU A 243 -9.99 17.60 11.73
N ALA A 244 -10.34 17.81 10.45
CA ALA A 244 -10.31 16.77 9.43
C ALA A 244 -8.88 16.28 9.17
N LEU A 245 -7.93 17.19 8.96
CA LEU A 245 -6.52 16.84 8.74
C LEU A 245 -5.92 16.17 9.98
N SER A 246 -6.24 16.62 11.19
CA SER A 246 -5.78 16.00 12.44
C SER A 246 -6.31 14.56 12.58
N SER A 247 -7.59 14.34 12.27
CA SER A 247 -8.19 13.00 12.26
C SER A 247 -7.53 12.08 11.22
N MET A 248 -7.18 12.64 10.05
CA MET A 248 -6.44 11.93 9.02
C MET A 248 -5.03 11.55 9.49
N VAL A 249 -4.28 12.47 10.11
CA VAL A 249 -2.96 12.18 10.71
C VAL A 249 -3.06 11.04 11.71
N GLN A 250 -4.05 11.07 12.60
CA GLN A 250 -4.25 10.02 13.61
C GLN A 250 -4.55 8.66 12.97
N ALA A 251 -5.42 8.62 11.95
CA ALA A 251 -5.78 7.39 11.28
C ALA A 251 -4.59 6.75 10.55
N VAL A 252 -3.80 7.52 9.78
CA VAL A 252 -2.60 6.99 9.10
C VAL A 252 -1.49 6.66 10.11
N SER A 253 -1.38 7.40 11.22
CA SER A 253 -0.44 7.05 12.29
C SER A 253 -0.77 5.70 12.93
N ASN A 254 -2.04 5.44 13.24
CA ASN A 254 -2.51 4.15 13.76
C ASN A 254 -2.24 3.02 12.78
N LEU A 255 -2.47 3.25 11.49
CA LEU A 255 -2.13 2.32 10.40
C LEU A 255 -0.63 1.99 10.40
N ASN A 256 0.25 3.00 10.47
CA ASN A 256 1.71 2.81 10.50
C ASN A 256 2.18 2.06 11.76
N VAL A 257 1.50 2.25 12.89
CA VAL A 257 1.75 1.46 14.12
C VAL A 257 1.37 0.00 13.89
N LEU A 258 0.16 -0.24 13.37
CA LEU A 258 -0.36 -1.58 13.13
C LEU A 258 0.46 -2.36 12.12
N MET A 259 0.97 -1.71 11.07
CA MET A 259 1.85 -2.31 10.07
C MET A 259 3.09 -3.00 10.69
N LYS A 260 3.58 -2.54 11.84
CA LYS A 260 4.70 -3.18 12.54
C LYS A 260 4.37 -4.60 13.03
N SER A 261 3.11 -4.87 13.35
CA SER A 261 2.67 -6.17 13.86
C SER A 261 2.85 -7.29 12.83
N ILE A 262 3.05 -6.97 11.55
CA ILE A 262 3.33 -7.98 10.52
C ILE A 262 4.53 -8.85 10.88
N TYR A 263 5.58 -8.29 11.51
CA TYR A 263 6.77 -9.05 11.91
C TYR A 263 6.48 -10.07 13.03
N GLU A 264 5.46 -9.81 13.85
CA GLU A 264 5.05 -10.67 14.95
C GLU A 264 4.03 -11.73 14.48
N ARG A 265 3.20 -11.37 13.50
CA ARG A 265 2.06 -12.19 13.04
C ARG A 265 2.39 -13.04 11.81
N SER A 266 3.33 -12.61 10.97
CA SER A 266 3.74 -13.31 9.75
C SER A 266 5.25 -13.35 9.66
N LYS A 267 5.86 -14.52 9.80
CA LYS A 267 7.32 -14.61 9.89
C LYS A 267 7.95 -14.40 8.51
N PRO A 268 8.98 -13.53 8.38
CA PRO A 268 9.67 -13.34 7.09
C PRO A 268 10.26 -14.63 6.51
N SER A 269 10.60 -15.62 7.34
CA SER A 269 11.10 -16.92 6.90
C SER A 269 10.06 -17.85 6.31
N GLU A 270 8.79 -17.62 6.62
CA GLU A 270 7.67 -18.48 6.20
C GLU A 270 6.92 -17.86 5.00
N TYR A 271 7.23 -16.62 4.60
CA TYR A 271 6.55 -15.94 3.51
C TYR A 271 6.52 -16.73 2.20
N ASN A 272 7.63 -17.39 1.84
CA ASN A 272 7.70 -18.19 0.63
C ASN A 272 6.82 -19.46 0.66
N ASN A 273 6.33 -19.88 1.83
CA ASN A 273 5.43 -21.03 1.97
C ASN A 273 4.07 -20.78 1.30
N PHE A 274 3.61 -19.53 1.23
CA PHE A 274 2.33 -19.17 0.62
C PHE A 274 2.46 -18.15 -0.52
N ARG A 275 3.57 -17.40 -0.61
CA ARG A 275 3.81 -16.42 -1.68
C ARG A 275 3.58 -16.95 -3.09
N THR A 276 3.84 -18.23 -3.31
CA THR A 276 3.69 -18.86 -4.63
C THR A 276 2.27 -18.68 -5.19
N PHE A 277 1.25 -18.74 -4.34
CA PHE A 277 -0.16 -18.66 -4.75
C PHE A 277 -0.67 -17.22 -4.94
N MET A 278 0.18 -16.22 -4.74
CA MET A 278 -0.17 -14.81 -4.99
C MET A 278 0.31 -14.34 -6.37
N PHE A 279 1.15 -15.11 -7.06
CA PHE A 279 1.66 -14.73 -8.37
C PHE A 279 0.58 -14.72 -9.44
N GLY A 280 0.71 -13.74 -10.34
CA GLY A 280 -0.12 -13.63 -11.52
C GLY A 280 0.21 -14.62 -12.62
N ILE A 281 -0.62 -14.59 -13.66
CA ILE A 281 -0.40 -15.26 -14.94
C ILE A 281 0.06 -14.28 -16.04
N ALA A 282 0.29 -13.00 -15.68
CA ALA A 282 0.83 -11.96 -16.54
C ALA A 282 2.20 -11.50 -16.05
N SER A 283 3.14 -11.26 -16.98
CA SER A 283 4.49 -10.77 -16.67
C SER A 283 5.27 -11.64 -15.67
N GLU A 284 5.02 -12.95 -15.68
CA GLU A 284 5.64 -13.93 -14.79
C GLU A 284 6.26 -15.07 -15.59
N SER A 285 7.45 -15.52 -15.19
CA SER A 285 8.17 -16.61 -15.86
C SER A 285 7.46 -17.97 -15.74
N MET A 286 6.54 -18.10 -14.78
CA MET A 286 5.72 -19.30 -14.58
C MET A 286 4.69 -19.52 -15.70
N PHE A 287 4.28 -18.44 -16.39
CA PHE A 287 3.24 -18.45 -17.42
C PHE A 287 3.66 -17.61 -18.63
N PRO A 288 4.73 -18.03 -19.36
CA PRO A 288 5.30 -17.22 -20.45
C PRO A 288 4.31 -16.99 -21.61
N ASN A 289 3.29 -17.83 -21.74
CA ASN A 289 2.29 -17.78 -22.81
C ASN A 289 0.88 -17.44 -22.29
N GLY A 290 0.75 -16.98 -21.04
CA GLY A 290 -0.55 -16.84 -20.38
C GLY A 290 -1.18 -18.19 -20.03
N VAL A 291 -2.48 -18.19 -19.74
CA VAL A 291 -3.25 -19.39 -19.37
C VAL A 291 -4.55 -19.46 -20.15
N ILE A 292 -4.90 -20.64 -20.66
CA ILE A 292 -6.19 -20.87 -21.32
C ILE A 292 -7.25 -21.18 -20.26
N TYR A 293 -8.33 -20.43 -20.24
CA TYR A 293 -9.47 -20.68 -19.36
C TYR A 293 -10.54 -21.36 -20.21
N GLU A 294 -10.76 -22.66 -20.01
CA GLU A 294 -11.66 -23.44 -20.87
C GLU A 294 -13.07 -22.83 -20.91
N GLY A 295 -13.54 -22.48 -22.12
CA GLY A 295 -14.83 -21.86 -22.37
C GLY A 295 -14.87 -20.34 -22.17
N TYR A 296 -13.72 -19.67 -22.03
CA TYR A 296 -13.62 -18.21 -21.89
C TYR A 296 -12.65 -17.62 -22.93
N ASN A 297 -12.91 -16.38 -23.37
CA ASN A 297 -12.07 -15.65 -24.31
C ASN A 297 -11.76 -16.44 -25.61
N ASN A 298 -12.74 -17.20 -26.12
CA ASN A 298 -12.57 -18.11 -27.27
C ASN A 298 -11.44 -19.15 -27.09
N ASP A 299 -11.19 -19.58 -25.86
CA ASP A 299 -10.07 -20.46 -25.49
C ASP A 299 -8.68 -19.89 -25.82
N GLU A 300 -8.58 -18.57 -26.04
CA GLU A 300 -7.31 -17.87 -26.19
C GLU A 300 -6.68 -17.54 -24.82
N PRO A 301 -5.34 -17.62 -24.69
CA PRO A 301 -4.67 -17.35 -23.43
C PRO A 301 -4.98 -15.95 -22.87
N VAL A 302 -5.22 -15.90 -21.56
CA VAL A 302 -5.49 -14.66 -20.81
C VAL A 302 -4.31 -14.32 -19.90
N PHE A 303 -4.22 -13.03 -19.56
CA PHE A 303 -3.11 -12.46 -18.79
C PHE A 303 -3.68 -11.59 -17.67
N PHE A 304 -3.57 -12.07 -16.44
CA PHE A 304 -3.93 -11.34 -15.23
C PHE A 304 -2.73 -11.20 -14.30
N ARG A 305 -2.50 -9.99 -13.79
CA ARG A 305 -1.53 -9.72 -12.72
C ARG A 305 -1.99 -10.38 -11.42
N GLY A 306 -1.01 -10.73 -10.59
CA GLY A 306 -1.26 -11.35 -9.28
C GLY A 306 -1.63 -10.35 -8.21
N GLU A 307 -1.90 -10.91 -7.04
CA GLU A 307 -2.26 -10.15 -5.83
C GLU A 307 -1.12 -9.22 -5.43
N THR A 308 -1.48 -8.00 -5.04
CA THR A 308 -0.55 -7.04 -4.47
C THR A 308 -1.26 -6.08 -3.54
N GLY A 309 -0.57 -5.64 -2.49
CA GLY A 309 -1.03 -4.54 -1.63
C GLY A 309 -1.27 -3.23 -2.41
N ALA A 310 -0.74 -3.10 -3.63
CA ALA A 310 -1.07 -1.98 -4.52
C ALA A 310 -2.52 -1.99 -5.03
N ASN A 311 -3.29 -3.07 -4.84
CA ASN A 311 -4.72 -3.11 -5.11
C ASN A 311 -5.56 -2.50 -3.97
N ASP A 312 -5.00 -2.26 -2.78
CA ASP A 312 -5.68 -1.52 -1.70
C ASP A 312 -6.04 -0.08 -2.12
N ALA A 313 -7.02 0.54 -1.45
CA ALA A 313 -7.54 1.86 -1.77
C ALA A 313 -7.11 2.99 -0.79
N MET A 314 -6.50 2.67 0.36
CA MET A 314 -6.17 3.69 1.38
C MET A 314 -5.05 4.63 0.94
N ILE A 315 -3.94 4.12 0.41
CA ILE A 315 -2.85 4.97 -0.09
C ILE A 315 -3.26 5.76 -1.33
N PRO A 316 -3.95 5.19 -2.33
CA PRO A 316 -4.52 5.97 -3.43
C PRO A 316 -5.47 7.09 -2.99
N LEU A 317 -6.27 6.88 -1.93
CA LEU A 317 -7.11 7.92 -1.35
C LEU A 317 -6.25 9.10 -0.88
N LEU A 318 -5.17 8.83 -0.14
CA LEU A 318 -4.26 9.86 0.35
C LEU A 318 -3.50 10.53 -0.80
N ASP A 319 -3.05 9.77 -1.80
CA ASP A 319 -2.36 10.30 -2.97
C ASP A 319 -3.25 11.28 -3.75
N ASN A 320 -4.52 10.93 -3.96
CA ASN A 320 -5.51 11.77 -4.61
C ASN A 320 -5.91 12.99 -3.75
N PHE A 321 -6.03 12.82 -2.43
CA PHE A 321 -6.37 13.91 -1.51
C PHE A 321 -5.23 14.95 -1.40
N LEU A 322 -4.00 14.47 -1.19
CA LEU A 322 -2.81 15.29 -1.04
C LEU A 322 -2.28 15.82 -2.39
N GLN A 323 -2.83 15.36 -3.51
CA GLN A 323 -2.41 15.72 -4.86
C GLN A 323 -0.90 15.50 -5.04
N ILE A 324 -0.40 14.34 -4.62
CA ILE A 324 1.02 14.00 -4.71
C ILE A 324 1.40 13.90 -6.19
N PRO A 325 2.43 14.66 -6.66
CA PRO A 325 2.83 14.67 -8.06
C PRO A 325 3.61 13.41 -8.41
N MET A 326 2.89 12.30 -8.67
CA MET A 326 3.51 11.05 -9.08
C MET A 326 4.17 11.22 -10.46
N PRO A 327 5.42 10.75 -10.65
CA PRO A 327 6.13 10.94 -11.90
C PRO A 327 5.49 10.12 -13.02
N ASP A 328 5.57 10.60 -14.26
CA ASP A 328 5.12 9.86 -15.44
C ASP A 328 6.19 8.83 -15.84
N THR A 329 5.97 7.56 -15.48
CA THR A 329 6.92 6.47 -15.67
C THR A 329 6.18 5.17 -15.97
N PRO A 330 6.83 4.14 -16.55
CA PRO A 330 6.23 2.81 -16.71
C PRO A 330 5.71 2.19 -15.41
N LEU A 331 6.23 2.61 -14.25
CA LEU A 331 5.76 2.16 -12.94
C LEU A 331 4.40 2.77 -12.58
N THR A 332 4.13 3.97 -13.06
CA THR A 332 2.84 4.67 -12.90
C THR A 332 1.79 4.07 -13.82
N GLU A 333 2.17 3.61 -15.02
CA GLU A 333 1.30 2.79 -15.88
C GLU A 333 0.87 1.49 -15.18
N ILE A 334 1.81 0.80 -14.52
CA ILE A 334 1.50 -0.40 -13.72
C ILE A 334 0.53 -0.07 -12.56
N LEU A 335 0.66 1.10 -11.92
CA LEU A 335 -0.30 1.55 -10.90
C LEU A 335 -1.71 1.74 -11.47
N HIS A 336 -1.81 2.27 -12.68
CA HIS A 336 -3.08 2.38 -13.39
C HIS A 336 -3.66 0.99 -13.70
N GLU A 337 -2.84 0.04 -14.15
CA GLU A 337 -3.29 -1.34 -14.36
C GLU A 337 -3.76 -2.02 -13.06
N PHE A 338 -3.05 -1.82 -11.95
CA PHE A 338 -3.45 -2.33 -10.63
C PHE A 338 -4.76 -1.72 -10.16
N SER A 339 -5.10 -0.52 -10.63
CA SER A 339 -6.36 0.12 -10.27
C SER A 339 -7.57 -0.62 -10.81
N GLU A 340 -7.43 -1.36 -11.91
CA GLU A 340 -8.52 -2.15 -12.50
C GLU A 340 -8.92 -3.37 -11.67
N TYR A 341 -8.10 -3.77 -10.69
CA TYR A 341 -8.35 -4.87 -9.73
C TYR A 341 -9.04 -4.38 -8.44
N ARG A 342 -9.58 -3.16 -8.45
CA ARG A 342 -10.43 -2.66 -7.37
C ARG A 342 -11.89 -2.82 -7.77
N SER A 343 -12.74 -3.01 -6.75
CA SER A 343 -14.18 -2.99 -6.94
C SER A 343 -14.62 -1.69 -7.63
N CYS A 344 -15.67 -1.76 -8.44
CA CYS A 344 -16.20 -0.58 -9.15
C CYS A 344 -16.54 0.58 -8.18
N LYS A 345 -17.01 0.25 -6.97
CA LYS A 345 -17.34 1.22 -5.92
C LYS A 345 -16.09 1.89 -5.33
N HIS A 346 -15.03 1.14 -5.07
CA HIS A 346 -13.76 1.73 -4.61
C HIS A 346 -13.12 2.60 -5.70
N LYS A 347 -13.15 2.16 -6.97
CA LYS A 347 -12.69 2.96 -8.11
C LYS A 347 -13.45 4.27 -8.22
N ALA A 348 -14.78 4.22 -8.19
CA ALA A 348 -15.63 5.40 -8.27
C ALA A 348 -15.35 6.40 -7.14
N PHE A 349 -15.18 5.91 -5.90
CA PHE A 349 -14.84 6.77 -4.77
C PHE A 349 -13.46 7.42 -4.92
N LEU A 350 -12.45 6.68 -5.37
CA LEU A 350 -11.12 7.25 -5.60
C LEU A 350 -11.10 8.30 -6.72
N ILE A 351 -11.88 8.08 -7.80
CA ILE A 351 -12.07 9.06 -8.87
C ILE A 351 -12.75 10.31 -8.32
N PHE A 352 -13.82 10.16 -7.53
CA PHE A 352 -14.48 11.27 -6.85
C PHE A 352 -13.50 12.06 -5.98
N VAL A 353 -12.69 11.40 -5.14
CA VAL A 353 -11.69 12.07 -4.31
C VAL A 353 -10.71 12.85 -5.17
N LYS A 354 -10.20 12.26 -6.26
CA LYS A 354 -9.28 12.94 -7.17
C LYS A 354 -9.92 14.18 -7.81
N GLU A 355 -11.09 14.03 -8.40
CA GLU A 355 -11.81 15.12 -9.06
C GLU A 355 -12.15 16.23 -8.08
N ARG A 356 -12.67 15.88 -6.90
CA ARG A 356 -13.07 16.85 -5.88
C ARG A 356 -11.90 17.59 -5.26
N SER A 357 -10.76 16.91 -5.05
CA SER A 357 -9.51 17.55 -4.60
C SER A 357 -9.04 18.63 -5.57
N LEU A 358 -9.13 18.34 -6.88
CA LEU A 358 -8.73 19.26 -7.94
C LEU A 358 -9.74 20.41 -8.10
N GLU A 359 -11.04 20.10 -8.11
CA GLU A 359 -12.12 21.07 -8.22
C GLU A 359 -12.06 22.12 -7.10
N LEU A 360 -11.84 21.67 -5.86
CA LEU A 360 -11.74 22.55 -4.69
C LEU A 360 -10.35 23.15 -4.48
N ASP A 361 -9.36 22.72 -5.25
CA ASP A 361 -7.94 23.00 -5.03
C ASP A 361 -7.55 22.86 -3.54
N ILE A 362 -7.90 21.70 -2.96
CA ILE A 362 -7.84 21.46 -1.51
C ILE A 362 -6.44 21.68 -0.94
N LYS A 363 -5.40 21.41 -1.74
CA LYS A 363 -4.00 21.64 -1.39
C LYS A 363 -3.72 23.14 -1.26
N LYS A 364 -4.07 23.94 -2.26
CA LYS A 364 -3.91 25.41 -2.18
C LYS A 364 -4.71 26.00 -1.02
N PHE A 365 -5.91 25.50 -0.79
CA PHE A 365 -6.75 25.90 0.34
C PHE A 365 -6.08 25.61 1.69
N ALA A 366 -5.61 24.38 1.89
CA ALA A 366 -4.92 23.97 3.12
C ALA A 366 -3.59 24.70 3.33
N LEU A 367 -2.87 25.03 2.25
CA LEU A 367 -1.62 25.77 2.32
C LEU A 367 -1.81 27.29 2.41
N GLY A 368 -3.01 27.81 2.11
CA GLY A 368 -3.28 29.25 2.11
C GLY A 368 -2.27 30.04 1.28
N SER A 369 -1.87 29.52 0.10
CA SER A 369 -0.71 30.01 -0.65
C SER A 369 -0.98 31.20 -1.58
N VAL A 370 -2.19 31.77 -1.53
CA VAL A 370 -2.59 32.90 -2.41
C VAL A 370 -3.21 34.07 -1.66
N ALA A 371 -3.19 34.05 -0.34
CA ALA A 371 -3.70 35.11 0.49
C ALA A 371 -2.93 35.19 1.81
N ILE A 372 -2.92 36.38 2.40
CA ILE A 372 -2.31 36.66 3.69
C ILE A 372 -3.43 36.83 4.70
N ALA A 373 -3.27 36.24 5.88
CA ALA A 373 -4.23 36.39 6.96
C ALA A 373 -4.32 37.87 7.41
N ASP A 374 -5.54 38.32 7.65
CA ASP A 374 -5.87 39.68 8.09
C ASP A 374 -5.89 39.81 9.63
N CYS A 375 -6.00 38.71 10.35
CA CYS A 375 -5.89 38.64 11.81
C CYS A 375 -4.95 37.52 12.29
N GLU A 376 -4.49 37.63 13.54
CA GLU A 376 -3.57 36.66 14.15
C GLU A 376 -4.19 35.26 14.28
N GLU A 377 -5.49 35.19 14.60
CA GLU A 377 -6.22 33.93 14.73
C GLU A 377 -6.27 33.14 13.41
N MET A 378 -6.63 33.80 12.31
CA MET A 378 -6.61 33.18 10.98
C MET A 378 -5.19 32.76 10.59
N SER A 379 -4.19 33.59 10.90
CA SER A 379 -2.79 33.27 10.64
C SER A 379 -2.34 31.99 11.35
N ASP A 380 -2.76 31.83 12.61
CA ASP A 380 -2.45 30.66 13.42
C ASP A 380 -3.17 29.39 12.92
N LEU A 381 -4.42 29.51 12.49
CA LEU A 381 -5.19 28.41 11.89
C LEU A 381 -4.58 27.93 10.57
N VAL A 382 -4.19 28.84 9.67
CA VAL A 382 -3.52 28.49 8.41
C VAL A 382 -2.16 27.83 8.67
N ARG A 383 -1.41 28.31 9.66
CA ARG A 383 -0.15 27.67 10.09
C ARG A 383 -0.38 26.25 10.61
N GLU A 384 -1.46 26.03 11.35
CA GLU A 384 -1.86 24.68 11.77
C GLU A 384 -2.25 23.80 10.59
N SER A 385 -3.03 24.30 9.62
CA SER A 385 -3.39 23.57 8.39
C SER A 385 -2.14 23.09 7.65
N ARG A 386 -1.14 23.97 7.45
CA ARG A 386 0.15 23.63 6.83
C ARG A 386 0.91 22.56 7.59
N SER A 387 0.96 22.68 8.92
CA SER A 387 1.62 21.71 9.80
C SER A 387 0.95 20.33 9.73
N LEU A 388 -0.39 20.29 9.76
CA LEU A 388 -1.16 19.06 9.65
C LEU A 388 -1.03 18.42 8.26
N TRP A 389 -1.06 19.23 7.19
CA TRP A 389 -0.82 18.74 5.82
C TRP A 389 0.53 18.03 5.69
N LEU A 390 1.60 18.65 6.21
CA LEU A 390 2.93 18.04 6.28
C LEU A 390 2.97 16.78 7.14
N GLN A 391 2.19 16.73 8.22
CA GLN A 391 2.06 15.52 9.03
C GLN A 391 1.39 14.38 8.26
N VAL A 392 0.33 14.64 7.48
CA VAL A 392 -0.28 13.60 6.64
C VAL A 392 0.72 13.12 5.59
N LEU A 393 1.41 14.02 4.88
CA LEU A 393 2.47 13.66 3.92
C LEU A 393 3.56 12.81 4.58
N ASN A 394 4.00 13.18 5.79
CA ASN A 394 5.00 12.42 6.53
C ASN A 394 4.50 11.02 6.93
N GLN A 395 3.20 10.85 7.22
CA GLN A 395 2.63 9.53 7.48
C GLN A 395 2.58 8.67 6.20
N VAL A 396 2.32 9.26 5.03
CA VAL A 396 2.42 8.56 3.73
C VAL A 396 3.87 8.15 3.44
N ARG A 397 4.83 9.06 3.64
CA ARG A 397 6.27 8.78 3.55
C ARG A 397 6.66 7.62 4.47
N GLU A 398 6.20 7.65 5.71
CA GLU A 398 6.48 6.62 6.71
C GLU A 398 5.92 5.26 6.29
N PHE A 399 4.70 5.22 5.76
CA PHE A 399 4.10 4.01 5.21
C PHE A 399 4.95 3.43 4.08
N ARG A 400 5.28 4.24 3.07
CA ARG A 400 6.08 3.83 1.90
C ARG A 400 7.46 3.32 2.32
N TRP A 401 8.12 3.98 3.28
CA TRP A 401 9.39 3.53 3.85
C TRP A 401 9.27 2.19 4.60
N ARG A 402 8.24 2.03 5.43
CA ARG A 402 7.98 0.77 6.14
C ARG A 402 7.71 -0.37 5.18
N HIS A 403 6.91 -0.13 4.15
CA HIS A 403 6.64 -1.09 3.09
C HIS A 403 7.93 -1.52 2.38
N TRP A 404 8.81 -0.57 2.06
CA TRP A 404 10.11 -0.88 1.47
C TRP A 404 10.99 -1.75 2.40
N CYS A 405 10.97 -1.50 3.70
CA CYS A 405 11.63 -2.38 4.67
C CYS A 405 11.04 -3.79 4.67
N LEU A 406 9.72 -3.94 4.57
CA LEU A 406 9.10 -5.27 4.45
C LEU A 406 9.53 -5.97 3.16
N VAL A 407 9.53 -5.29 2.01
CA VAL A 407 9.98 -5.87 0.74
C VAL A 407 11.43 -6.37 0.84
N LYS A 408 12.31 -5.62 1.49
CA LYS A 408 13.69 -6.07 1.73
C LYS A 408 13.74 -7.35 2.58
N GLU A 409 13.01 -7.40 3.69
CA GLU A 409 13.06 -8.52 4.65
C GLU A 409 12.35 -9.79 4.16
N TYR A 410 11.17 -9.64 3.54
CA TYR A 410 10.30 -10.75 3.13
C TYR A 410 10.62 -11.26 1.74
N ILE A 411 11.15 -10.42 0.84
CA ILE A 411 11.37 -10.77 -0.56
C ILE A 411 12.86 -10.79 -0.91
N LEU A 412 13.53 -9.64 -0.89
CA LEU A 412 14.89 -9.51 -1.46
C LEU A 412 15.95 -10.34 -0.71
N LYS A 413 15.80 -10.50 0.62
CA LYS A 413 16.68 -11.39 1.41
C LYS A 413 16.36 -12.88 1.26
N ARG A 414 15.22 -13.22 0.65
CA ARG A 414 14.62 -14.57 0.71
C ARG A 414 14.42 -15.21 -0.66
N SER A 415 14.54 -14.46 -1.74
CA SER A 415 14.30 -14.94 -3.10
C SER A 415 15.12 -14.13 -4.09
N SER A 416 15.66 -14.81 -5.09
CA SER A 416 16.30 -14.19 -6.26
C SER A 416 15.32 -13.94 -7.41
N HIS A 417 14.03 -14.29 -7.25
CA HIS A 417 13.01 -14.07 -8.27
C HIS A 417 12.83 -12.56 -8.53
N PRO A 418 12.95 -12.09 -9.78
CA PRO A 418 13.12 -10.66 -10.07
C PRO A 418 11.83 -9.83 -9.98
N THR A 419 10.66 -10.47 -10.00
CA THR A 419 9.35 -9.81 -10.01
C THR A 419 8.59 -10.00 -8.69
N ALA A 420 7.79 -9.00 -8.35
CA ALA A 420 6.78 -9.11 -7.30
C ALA A 420 5.58 -9.92 -7.79
N THR A 421 4.69 -10.34 -6.90
CA THR A 421 3.50 -11.15 -7.21
C THR A 421 2.58 -10.54 -8.28
N GLY A 422 2.47 -9.20 -8.31
CA GLY A 422 1.76 -8.45 -9.36
C GLY A 422 2.52 -8.27 -10.69
N GLY A 423 3.71 -8.86 -10.84
CA GLY A 423 4.54 -8.78 -12.05
C GLY A 423 5.35 -7.48 -12.20
N SER A 424 5.44 -6.65 -11.17
CA SER A 424 6.26 -5.43 -11.18
C SER A 424 7.73 -5.72 -10.82
N PRO A 425 8.72 -4.99 -11.37
CA PRO A 425 10.11 -5.09 -10.93
C PRO A 425 10.26 -4.65 -9.46
N ILE A 426 10.82 -5.51 -8.60
CA ILE A 426 10.82 -5.29 -7.13
C ILE A 426 11.65 -4.07 -6.72
N VAL A 427 12.80 -3.85 -7.35
CA VAL A 427 13.83 -2.91 -6.85
C VAL A 427 13.65 -1.45 -7.27
N THR A 428 12.80 -1.16 -8.25
CA THR A 428 12.64 0.21 -8.81
C THR A 428 11.36 0.90 -8.36
N TRP A 429 10.37 0.18 -7.85
CA TRP A 429 9.01 0.70 -7.70
C TRP A 429 8.82 1.60 -6.46
N LEU A 430 9.15 1.13 -5.26
CA LEU A 430 8.93 1.88 -4.01
C LEU A 430 9.81 3.14 -3.83
N PRO A 431 11.10 3.14 -4.22
CA PRO A 431 11.95 4.31 -4.06
C PRO A 431 11.44 5.54 -4.81
N ASN A 432 11.02 5.39 -6.07
CA ASN A 432 10.51 6.50 -6.89
C ASN A 432 9.28 7.16 -6.28
N GLN A 433 8.40 6.35 -5.67
CA GLN A 433 7.23 6.85 -4.96
C GLN A 433 7.62 7.61 -3.68
N LEU A 434 8.65 7.16 -2.98
CA LEU A 434 9.12 7.84 -1.77
C LEU A 434 9.71 9.22 -2.10
N ASP A 435 10.46 9.32 -3.19
CA ASP A 435 11.08 10.57 -3.64
C ASP A 435 10.02 11.64 -3.96
N ALA A 436 8.95 11.29 -4.67
CA ALA A 436 7.86 12.22 -4.97
C ALA A 436 7.20 12.83 -3.71
N VAL A 437 7.05 12.04 -2.64
CA VAL A 437 6.51 12.53 -1.35
C VAL A 437 7.50 13.44 -0.65
N LEU A 438 8.79 13.09 -0.66
CA LEU A 438 9.84 13.89 -0.04
C LEU A 438 10.00 15.25 -0.74
N GLU A 439 9.98 15.26 -2.07
CA GLU A 439 10.00 16.49 -2.87
C GLU A 439 8.82 17.41 -2.54
N ASP A 440 7.61 16.84 -2.45
CA ASP A 440 6.41 17.61 -2.08
C ASP A 440 6.49 18.16 -0.66
N MET A 441 6.98 17.38 0.31
CA MET A 441 7.21 17.86 1.68
C MET A 441 8.18 19.05 1.73
N VAL A 442 9.27 19.01 0.94
CA VAL A 442 10.23 20.12 0.84
C VAL A 442 9.57 21.37 0.27
N GLN A 443 8.77 21.22 -0.79
CA GLN A 443 8.04 22.33 -1.40
C GLN A 443 7.04 22.96 -0.42
N VAL A 444 6.32 22.15 0.34
CA VAL A 444 5.34 22.63 1.32
C VAL A 444 6.02 23.35 2.49
N ASP A 445 7.14 22.84 3.03
CA ASP A 445 7.90 23.54 4.09
C ASP A 445 8.46 24.89 3.60
N ALA A 446 9.03 24.92 2.38
CA ALA A 446 9.52 26.16 1.78
C ALA A 446 8.41 27.21 1.62
N THR A 447 7.28 26.80 1.03
CA THR A 447 6.10 27.67 0.86
C THR A 447 5.59 28.20 2.20
N SER A 448 5.57 27.34 3.23
CA SER A 448 5.10 27.71 4.56
C SER A 448 5.96 28.79 5.22
N ARG A 449 7.30 28.70 5.06
CA ARG A 449 8.25 29.69 5.60
C ARG A 449 8.21 31.02 4.85
N GLU A 450 7.93 30.99 3.55
CA GLU A 450 7.76 32.20 2.75
C GLU A 450 6.53 33.01 3.18
N HIS A 451 5.43 32.32 3.52
CA HIS A 451 4.17 32.97 3.87
C HIS A 451 4.04 33.32 5.36
N ASP A 452 4.77 32.65 6.25
CA ASP A 452 4.81 32.98 7.69
C ASP A 452 6.23 32.79 8.24
N PRO A 453 6.93 33.88 8.64
CA PRO A 453 8.30 33.80 9.15
C PRO A 453 8.42 33.04 10.49
N ARG A 454 7.29 32.81 11.18
CA ARG A 454 7.23 31.97 12.40
C ARG A 454 7.36 30.48 12.06
N GLY A 455 7.35 30.10 10.78
CA GLY A 455 7.38 28.73 10.31
C GLY A 455 6.12 27.95 10.69
N LEU A 456 6.24 26.65 10.94
CA LEU A 456 5.12 25.73 11.22
C LEU A 456 4.68 25.69 12.70
N GLY A 457 5.31 26.47 13.59
CA GLY A 457 4.98 26.54 15.01
C GLY A 457 5.37 25.30 15.86
N LYS A 458 4.95 25.27 17.14
CA LYS A 458 5.36 24.26 18.15
C LYS A 458 4.79 22.85 17.94
N LYS A 459 3.69 22.70 17.19
CA LYS A 459 3.13 21.38 16.79
C LYS A 459 3.88 20.77 15.59
N SER A 460 4.92 21.45 15.09
CA SER A 460 5.82 20.89 14.08
C SER A 460 6.42 19.58 14.58
N ILE A 461 6.31 18.55 13.75
CA ILE A 461 7.05 17.29 13.79
C ILE A 461 8.47 17.57 14.32
N ALA A 462 8.94 16.77 15.29
CA ALA A 462 10.35 16.74 15.70
C ALA A 462 11.23 16.87 14.45
N PRO A 463 12.24 17.74 14.44
CA PRO A 463 12.70 18.44 13.26
C PRO A 463 12.79 17.51 12.04
N ILE A 464 11.88 17.74 11.11
CA ILE A 464 11.92 17.20 9.74
C ILE A 464 13.33 17.43 9.17
N GLY A 465 13.98 18.54 9.54
CA GLY A 465 15.36 18.89 9.22
C GLY A 465 16.49 18.00 9.76
N ASP A 466 16.24 17.07 10.68
CA ASP A 466 17.30 16.21 11.24
C ASP A 466 17.08 14.71 10.96
N SER A 467 15.85 14.33 10.62
CA SER A 467 15.42 12.96 10.37
C SER A 467 15.17 12.65 8.90
N VAL A 468 14.68 13.62 8.10
CA VAL A 468 14.61 13.50 6.63
C VAL A 468 16.02 13.41 6.04
N TRP A 469 17.00 14.08 6.64
CA TRP A 469 18.37 14.17 6.13
C TRP A 469 19.32 13.08 6.65
N ARG A 470 19.00 12.39 7.76
CA ARG A 470 19.76 11.22 8.21
C ARG A 470 19.47 9.96 7.42
N VAL A 471 18.31 9.86 6.78
CA VAL A 471 17.91 8.68 6.01
C VAL A 471 18.44 8.74 4.57
N ASN A 472 18.90 9.89 4.07
CA ASN A 472 19.46 9.97 2.72
C ASN A 472 20.45 11.13 2.46
N PRO A 473 21.76 10.97 2.73
CA PRO A 473 22.80 11.88 2.20
C PRO A 473 23.03 11.69 0.69
N HIS A 474 22.36 10.72 0.06
CA HIS A 474 22.73 10.15 -1.23
C HIS A 474 21.51 9.89 -2.12
N ALA A 475 20.47 10.73 -2.09
CA ALA A 475 19.29 10.56 -2.95
C ALA A 475 19.67 10.51 -4.45
N GLY A 476 20.79 11.11 -4.86
CA GLY A 476 21.37 10.96 -6.20
C GLY A 476 22.38 9.81 -6.40
N HIS A 477 22.75 9.05 -5.37
CA HIS A 477 23.75 7.95 -5.44
C HIS A 477 23.19 6.58 -5.04
N ALA A 478 22.08 6.51 -4.29
CA ALA A 478 21.43 5.25 -3.93
C ALA A 478 20.87 4.52 -5.15
N ALA A 479 20.33 5.25 -6.14
CA ALA A 479 19.92 4.69 -7.43
C ALA A 479 21.11 4.06 -8.18
N ALA A 480 22.30 4.67 -8.11
CA ALA A 480 23.51 4.13 -8.76
C ALA A 480 24.05 2.87 -8.05
N ASN A 481 23.97 2.81 -6.71
CA ASN A 481 24.43 1.65 -5.95
C ASN A 481 23.47 0.45 -6.02
N VAL A 482 22.16 0.66 -6.07
CA VAL A 482 21.17 -0.41 -6.30
C VAL A 482 21.31 -1.00 -7.71
N VAL A 483 21.57 -0.16 -8.72
CA VAL A 483 21.89 -0.62 -10.08
C VAL A 483 23.24 -1.34 -10.13
N ALA A 484 24.24 -0.89 -9.37
CA ALA A 484 25.56 -1.54 -9.30
C ALA A 484 25.55 -2.89 -8.56
N GLU A 485 24.77 -3.04 -7.49
CA GLU A 485 24.59 -4.31 -6.76
C GLU A 485 23.73 -5.31 -7.54
N SER A 486 22.67 -4.85 -8.21
CA SER A 486 21.88 -5.67 -9.14
C SER A 486 22.73 -6.14 -10.32
N SER A 487 23.60 -5.27 -10.85
CA SER A 487 24.56 -5.61 -11.90
C SER A 487 25.70 -6.54 -11.43
N LYS A 488 25.99 -6.61 -10.12
CA LYS A 488 26.92 -7.60 -9.55
C LYS A 488 26.23 -8.95 -9.37
N HIS A 489 24.98 -8.99 -8.91
CA HIS A 489 24.18 -10.21 -8.80
C HIS A 489 23.88 -10.84 -10.18
N MET A 490 23.55 -10.03 -11.19
CA MET A 490 23.34 -10.50 -12.56
C MET A 490 24.60 -11.07 -13.23
N ARG A 491 25.80 -10.57 -12.87
CA ARG A 491 27.08 -11.07 -13.43
C ARG A 491 27.47 -12.47 -12.97
N HIS A 492 26.83 -13.01 -11.92
CA HIS A 492 27.07 -14.35 -11.42
C HIS A 492 26.07 -15.40 -11.93
N MET A 493 25.04 -15.01 -12.68
CA MET A 493 24.18 -15.95 -13.40
C MET A 493 24.91 -16.44 -14.65
N LYS A 494 25.45 -17.66 -14.61
CA LYS A 494 25.94 -18.37 -15.80
C LYS A 494 24.75 -18.70 -16.71
N TRP A 495 24.52 -17.86 -17.71
CA TRP A 495 23.61 -18.19 -18.82
C TRP A 495 24.26 -19.28 -19.68
N GLY A 496 23.80 -20.50 -19.50
CA GLY A 496 24.06 -21.60 -20.43
C GLY A 496 23.12 -21.48 -21.62
N ASN A 497 23.60 -20.93 -22.73
CA ASN A 497 23.50 -21.48 -24.09
C ASN A 497 23.91 -20.42 -25.11
N ARG A 498 24.90 -20.78 -25.95
CA ARG A 498 25.36 -19.99 -27.08
C ARG A 498 24.35 -20.09 -28.21
N LEU A 499 23.85 -18.96 -28.69
CA LEU A 499 23.42 -18.81 -30.07
C LEU A 499 24.14 -17.58 -30.63
N ALA A 500 24.97 -17.83 -31.64
CA ALA A 500 25.76 -16.85 -32.33
C ALA A 500 24.89 -16.07 -33.32
N LEU A 501 24.92 -14.74 -33.22
CA LEU A 501 24.53 -13.86 -34.31
C LEU A 501 25.64 -12.82 -34.51
N THR A 502 26.24 -12.87 -35.68
CA THR A 502 27.27 -11.97 -36.21
C THR A 502 26.70 -10.58 -36.52
N PRO A 503 27.38 -9.47 -36.18
CA PRO A 503 27.04 -8.16 -36.74
C PRO A 503 27.89 -7.87 -37.99
N MET A 504 27.20 -7.52 -39.09
CA MET A 504 27.79 -6.92 -40.28
C MET A 504 28.31 -5.50 -39.98
N ALA A 505 29.51 -5.23 -40.47
CA ALA A 505 30.16 -3.92 -40.44
C ALA A 505 29.65 -3.00 -41.56
N VAL A 506 29.52 -1.71 -41.28
CA VAL A 506 29.57 -0.64 -42.28
C VAL A 506 30.52 0.45 -41.75
N VAL A 507 31.37 0.94 -42.65
CA VAL A 507 32.63 1.67 -42.43
C VAL A 507 32.49 3.12 -42.94
N SER A 508 32.76 4.09 -42.03
CA SER A 508 33.55 5.35 -42.21
C SER A 508 33.02 6.50 -43.12
N PRO A 509 33.71 7.68 -43.24
CA PRO A 509 34.55 8.47 -42.30
C PRO A 509 34.17 9.98 -42.25
N LEU A 510 34.65 10.72 -41.24
CA LEU A 510 35.25 12.04 -41.49
C LEU A 510 36.17 12.49 -40.35
N THR A 511 37.38 12.87 -40.75
CA THR A 511 38.51 13.31 -39.93
C THR A 511 38.71 14.82 -40.14
N ALA A 512 39.08 15.57 -39.10
CA ALA A 512 40.29 16.42 -39.04
C ALA A 512 40.16 17.76 -38.25
N LEU A 513 41.24 18.02 -37.48
CA LEU A 513 41.89 19.29 -37.11
C LEU A 513 41.53 20.02 -35.78
N LEU A 514 42.58 20.09 -34.94
CA LEU A 514 42.85 20.87 -33.69
C LEU A 514 43.06 22.39 -33.99
N PRO A 515 43.07 23.37 -33.03
CA PRO A 515 43.89 23.35 -31.80
C PRO A 515 43.46 24.14 -30.52
N LYS A 516 44.22 23.81 -29.45
CA LYS A 516 44.53 24.43 -28.14
C LYS A 516 43.90 25.77 -27.67
N GLN A 517 43.54 25.72 -26.37
CA GLN A 517 43.57 26.78 -25.33
C GLN A 517 42.64 27.99 -25.45
N ALA A 518 41.55 27.98 -24.69
CA ALA A 518 41.01 29.17 -24.00
C ALA A 518 40.17 28.76 -22.78
N LYS A 519 40.42 29.41 -21.64
CA LYS A 519 39.62 29.32 -20.41
C LYS A 519 38.27 30.00 -20.63
N LEU A 520 37.16 29.35 -20.25
CA LEU A 520 35.82 29.95 -20.18
C LEU A 520 35.17 29.65 -18.81
N PRO A 521 34.36 30.58 -18.25
CA PRO A 521 33.78 30.48 -16.89
C PRO A 521 32.51 29.60 -16.86
N PRO A 522 32.04 29.15 -15.68
CA PRO A 522 30.89 28.23 -15.58
C PRO A 522 29.60 29.04 -15.79
N PRO A 523 28.82 28.78 -16.86
CA PRO A 523 27.65 27.89 -16.75
C PRO A 523 27.31 27.19 -18.08
N PHE A 524 28.20 26.31 -18.57
CA PHE A 524 27.93 25.51 -19.79
C PHE A 524 28.06 23.99 -19.60
N LEU A 525 28.36 23.52 -18.38
CA LEU A 525 28.49 22.10 -18.07
C LEU A 525 27.16 21.38 -17.80
N TRP A 526 26.05 22.11 -17.69
CA TRP A 526 24.72 21.52 -17.45
C TRP A 526 23.94 21.20 -18.74
N GLN A 527 24.42 21.60 -19.91
CA GLN A 527 23.66 21.45 -21.16
C GLN A 527 24.19 20.36 -22.12
N CYS A 528 25.39 19.82 -21.89
CA CYS A 528 25.91 18.66 -22.66
C CYS A 528 25.63 17.29 -22.02
N LEU A 529 25.16 17.24 -20.76
CA LEU A 529 24.85 15.98 -20.08
C LEU A 529 23.48 15.38 -20.44
N ARG A 530 22.70 16.04 -21.31
CA ARG A 530 21.39 15.55 -21.76
C ARG A 530 21.38 14.83 -23.11
N THR A 531 22.49 14.78 -23.88
CA THR A 531 22.41 14.38 -25.30
C THR A 531 23.38 13.30 -25.79
N SER A 532 24.24 12.71 -24.97
CA SER A 532 25.00 11.53 -25.41
C SER A 532 25.35 10.61 -24.24
N GLY A 533 24.47 9.65 -23.96
CA GLY A 533 24.69 8.62 -22.95
C GLY A 533 25.79 7.64 -23.37
N GLN A 534 27.03 7.93 -23.03
CA GLN A 534 28.12 6.95 -22.88
C GLN A 534 29.36 7.62 -22.24
N LEU A 535 29.77 7.15 -21.06
CA LEU A 535 31.08 7.45 -20.48
C LEU A 535 32.08 6.36 -20.89
N SER A 536 33.24 6.77 -21.43
CA SER A 536 34.30 5.85 -21.82
C SER A 536 35.13 5.38 -20.62
N GLU A 537 35.67 4.17 -20.72
CA GLU A 537 36.41 3.44 -19.67
C GLU A 537 37.67 4.17 -19.16
N SER A 538 38.17 5.15 -19.92
CA SER A 538 39.30 6.01 -19.52
C SER A 538 38.92 7.07 -18.48
N CYS A 539 37.65 7.46 -18.38
CA CYS A 539 37.19 8.49 -17.43
C CYS A 539 37.04 7.91 -16.01
N MET A 540 36.75 6.61 -15.90
CA MET A 540 36.58 5.89 -14.63
C MET A 540 37.90 5.62 -13.89
N ARG A 541 39.05 5.59 -14.59
CA ARG A 541 40.35 5.26 -13.96
C ARG A 541 41.05 6.44 -13.29
N THR A 542 40.64 7.68 -13.57
CA THR A 542 41.26 8.87 -12.97
C THR A 542 40.57 9.30 -11.66
N LEU A 543 39.37 8.79 -11.38
CA LEU A 543 38.62 9.10 -10.15
C LEU A 543 38.91 8.17 -8.96
N SER A 544 39.73 7.12 -9.14
CA SER A 544 39.98 6.11 -8.11
C SER A 544 41.32 6.24 -7.38
N ARG A 545 41.99 7.39 -7.44
CA ARG A 545 43.26 7.62 -6.72
C ARG A 545 43.39 9.07 -6.28
N GLU A 546 42.93 9.39 -5.06
CA GLU A 546 43.66 10.17 -4.05
C GLU A 546 42.81 10.33 -2.75
N PRO A 547 43.44 10.40 -1.55
CA PRO A 547 42.74 10.43 -0.27
C PRO A 547 42.38 11.86 0.20
N VAL A 548 41.30 11.92 0.97
CA VAL A 548 40.67 13.07 1.63
C VAL A 548 41.66 13.91 2.46
N THR A 549 41.87 15.18 2.13
CA THR A 549 42.27 16.26 3.05
C THR A 549 41.95 17.65 2.44
N LEU A 550 41.63 18.65 3.29
CA LEU A 550 41.36 20.09 3.02
C LEU A 550 39.92 20.40 2.50
N ILE A 551 39.07 21.26 3.09
CA ILE A 551 39.27 22.57 3.74
C ILE A 551 38.21 22.79 4.84
N VAL A 552 38.66 23.08 6.07
CA VAL A 552 37.96 23.92 7.04
C VAL A 552 38.66 25.28 6.98
N SER A 553 37.98 26.31 6.47
CA SER A 553 38.32 27.73 6.68
C SER A 553 37.23 28.59 6.05
N ILE A 554 36.38 29.17 6.90
CA ILE A 554 35.87 30.55 6.92
C ILE A 554 34.68 30.53 7.88
N LEU A 555 34.97 30.88 9.14
CA LEU A 555 34.13 31.70 10.03
C LEU A 555 34.85 31.78 11.38
N HIS A 556 35.65 32.82 11.53
CA HIS A 556 36.01 33.41 12.81
C HIS A 556 35.99 34.91 12.59
N VAL A 557 35.02 35.62 13.20
CA VAL A 557 35.24 36.92 13.84
C VAL A 557 34.23 37.07 14.99
N SER A 558 34.77 37.20 16.21
CA SER A 558 34.25 37.89 17.43
C SER A 558 33.04 37.30 18.17
N HIS A 559 33.00 37.12 19.50
CA HIS A 559 33.81 37.43 20.70
C HIS A 559 33.70 36.18 21.64
N GLY A 560 34.54 35.81 22.61
CA GLY A 560 35.45 36.52 23.51
C GLY A 560 35.45 35.75 24.85
N CYS A 561 36.58 35.10 25.16
CA CYS A 561 37.13 34.67 26.46
C CYS A 561 36.26 34.16 27.64
N GLY A 562 36.66 32.98 28.18
CA GLY A 562 36.54 32.67 29.62
C GLY A 562 36.65 31.18 29.99
N VAL A 563 37.86 30.67 30.22
CA VAL A 563 38.17 29.29 30.64
C VAL A 563 38.32 29.18 32.17
N ARG A 564 37.78 28.11 32.78
CA ARG A 564 38.39 27.15 33.77
C ARG A 564 37.27 26.51 34.62
N ALA A 565 37.02 25.19 34.60
CA ALA A 565 37.81 24.01 34.96
C ALA A 565 37.41 23.42 36.33
N THR A 566 36.88 22.19 36.27
CA THR A 566 37.02 21.05 37.22
C THR A 566 36.59 21.20 38.69
N ALA A 567 35.64 20.36 39.13
CA ALA A 567 35.89 19.20 40.02
C ALA A 567 34.59 18.62 40.62
N THR A 568 34.29 17.35 40.33
CA THR A 568 33.58 16.40 41.22
C THR A 568 34.56 15.91 42.32
N PRO A 569 34.18 15.12 43.35
CA PRO A 569 32.89 14.45 43.66
C PRO A 569 32.46 14.52 45.16
N ALA A 570 31.29 13.97 45.51
CA ALA A 570 31.11 12.95 46.56
C ALA A 570 29.64 12.82 47.03
N VAL A 571 29.13 11.60 46.90
CA VAL A 571 28.01 10.96 47.65
C VAL A 571 28.63 10.50 48.99
N PRO A 572 27.97 10.39 50.18
CA PRO A 572 26.86 9.44 50.35
C PRO A 572 25.87 9.55 51.56
N LEU A 573 24.83 8.69 51.48
CA LEU A 573 24.01 8.08 52.57
C LEU A 573 23.15 9.03 53.44
N GLY A 574 21.93 8.73 53.89
CA GLY A 574 21.13 7.51 53.97
C GLY A 574 19.95 7.76 54.93
N HIS A 575 19.06 6.76 55.08
CA HIS A 575 17.98 6.62 56.08
C HIS A 575 16.71 7.48 55.87
N SER A 576 15.50 7.06 56.26
CA SER A 576 14.78 5.79 56.49
C SER A 576 13.37 6.18 57.00
N THR A 577 12.46 5.20 57.11
CA THR A 577 11.13 5.22 57.80
C THR A 577 9.97 5.84 57.01
N SER A 578 8.82 5.21 56.69
CA SER A 578 7.94 4.13 57.22
C SER A 578 6.69 4.65 57.93
N GLY A 579 5.52 4.08 57.58
CA GLY A 579 4.28 4.07 58.38
C GLY A 579 3.10 4.78 57.69
N HIS A 580 2.08 4.06 57.20
CA HIS A 580 0.85 3.66 57.93
C HIS A 580 -0.15 4.83 58.08
N SER A 581 -1.48 4.74 57.93
CA SER A 581 -2.45 3.67 57.65
C SER A 581 -3.88 4.30 57.70
N ILE A 582 -4.91 3.55 57.27
CA ILE A 582 -6.27 3.50 57.85
C ILE A 582 -7.35 4.57 57.45
N SER A 583 -8.27 4.10 56.59
CA SER A 583 -9.70 3.80 56.86
C SER A 583 -10.85 4.80 56.65
N ASN A 584 -11.85 4.29 55.90
CA ASN A 584 -13.31 4.20 56.15
C ASN A 584 -14.17 5.46 56.37
N PHE A 585 -15.24 5.63 55.58
CA PHE A 585 -16.67 5.30 55.88
C PHE A 585 -17.57 5.97 54.80
N THR A 586 -18.32 5.28 53.93
CA THR A 586 -19.67 4.64 54.04
C THR A 586 -20.88 5.59 53.86
N GLN A 587 -21.70 5.29 52.83
CA GLN A 587 -23.18 5.37 52.76
C GLN A 587 -23.87 6.76 52.76
N LEU A 588 -25.09 7.01 52.22
CA LEU A 588 -26.25 6.22 51.77
C LEU A 588 -27.18 7.14 50.93
N HIS A 589 -27.79 6.57 49.88
CA HIS A 589 -29.20 6.69 49.41
C HIS A 589 -29.90 8.01 49.06
N GLY A 590 -30.70 7.93 47.97
CA GLY A 590 -31.96 8.68 47.82
C GLY A 590 -32.53 8.74 46.41
N SER A 591 -33.32 7.74 46.01
CA SER A 591 -34.13 7.69 44.78
C SER A 591 -35.39 8.57 44.83
N PHE A 592 -35.92 8.99 43.67
CA PHE A 592 -37.32 9.33 43.26
C PHE A 592 -37.20 10.30 42.05
N GLY A 593 -37.93 10.30 40.93
CA GLY A 593 -39.09 9.57 40.41
C GLY A 593 -39.82 10.48 39.39
N ALA A 594 -40.19 9.91 38.24
CA ALA A 594 -41.31 10.28 37.33
C ALA A 594 -41.26 11.47 36.32
N LEU A 595 -41.51 11.09 35.05
CA LEU A 595 -42.36 11.67 33.98
C LEU A 595 -42.35 13.18 33.66
N LEU A 596 -42.16 13.52 32.37
CA LEU A 596 -43.22 14.10 31.50
C LEU A 596 -42.78 14.21 30.02
N ARG A 597 -43.78 14.06 29.14
CA ARG A 597 -43.75 14.19 27.67
C ARG A 597 -43.53 15.63 27.22
N GLY A 598 -43.05 15.82 25.98
CA GLY A 598 -43.21 17.08 25.26
C GLY A 598 -42.48 17.10 23.90
N SER A 599 -43.17 16.68 22.85
CA SER A 599 -42.87 16.99 21.45
C SER A 599 -42.88 18.50 21.23
N PHE A 600 -42.05 19.04 20.32
CA PHE A 600 -42.45 20.07 19.33
C PHE A 600 -41.35 20.29 18.27
N SER A 601 -41.83 20.28 17.02
CA SER A 601 -41.31 20.82 15.74
C SER A 601 -39.92 20.42 15.26
#